data_AF-A0A6P2D2J9-F1
#
_entry.id   AF-A0A6P2D2J9-F1
#
_cell.length_a   1.000
_cell.length_b   1.000
_cell.length_c   1.000
_cell.angle_alpha   90.00
_cell.angle_beta   90.00
_cell.angle_gamma   90.00
#
_symmetry.space_group_name_H-M   'P 1'
#
loop_
_entity.id
_entity.type
_entity.pdbx_description
1 polymer ?
#
loop_
_entity_poly.entity_id
_entity_poly.type
_entity_poly.pdbx_seq_one_letter_code
_entity_poly.pdbx_strand_id
1 'polypeptide(L)'
;MRVGSALLIALVLGSAIGCGSPSSGSAPKPAALTVNDWKAMPPDQKYTPETLERLKSGDPSLETAEGWEAFQKNVVIPARRKDFPNKR
;
A
#
# COMPACT_ATOMS: atom_id res chain seq x y z
N MET A 1 -52.31 32.72 -46.02
CA MET A 1 -53.23 32.51 -44.89
C MET A 1 -52.70 31.37 -44.05
N ARG A 2 -52.57 31.59 -42.72
CA ARG A 2 -52.46 30.58 -41.65
C ARG A 2 -51.15 29.76 -41.67
N VAL A 3 -50.41 29.50 -40.59
CA VAL A 3 -50.37 29.78 -39.15
C VAL A 3 -48.95 29.28 -38.78
N GLY A 4 -48.10 29.95 -38.01
CA GLY A 4 -48.29 30.18 -36.58
C GLY A 4 -47.99 28.91 -35.76
N SER A 5 -47.01 28.99 -34.86
CA SER A 5 -46.63 28.05 -33.78
C SER A 5 -45.57 26.99 -34.14
N ALA A 6 -44.33 27.14 -33.67
CA ALA A 6 -43.86 26.97 -32.30
C ALA A 6 -43.87 25.50 -31.85
N LEU A 7 -42.69 24.87 -31.81
CA LEU A 7 -42.17 24.20 -30.60
C LEU A 7 -40.70 23.81 -30.82
N LEU A 8 -39.81 24.62 -30.26
CA LEU A 8 -38.45 24.22 -29.90
C LEU A 8 -38.55 23.21 -28.75
N ILE A 9 -38.16 21.95 -28.97
CA ILE A 9 -37.79 21.04 -27.89
C ILE A 9 -36.44 20.44 -28.23
N ALA A 10 -35.40 21.11 -27.72
CA ALA A 10 -34.06 20.57 -27.57
C ALA A 10 -34.10 19.50 -26.48
N LEU A 11 -34.07 18.23 -26.87
CA LEU A 11 -33.90 17.13 -25.92
C LEU A 11 -32.40 16.96 -25.67
N VAL A 12 -31.90 17.70 -24.68
CA VAL A 12 -30.58 17.49 -24.07
C VAL A 12 -30.63 16.17 -23.32
N LEU A 13 -30.12 15.10 -23.93
CA LEU A 13 -29.81 13.86 -23.21
C LEU A 13 -28.53 14.09 -22.40
N GLY A 14 -28.74 14.50 -21.14
CA GLY A 14 -27.71 14.46 -20.12
C GLY A 14 -27.27 13.03 -19.89
N SER A 15 -26.07 12.70 -20.37
CA SER A 15 -25.31 11.56 -19.87
C SER A 15 -24.32 12.08 -18.84
N ALA A 16 -24.82 12.29 -17.62
CA ALA A 16 -23.99 12.40 -16.44
C ALA A 16 -23.36 11.02 -16.17
N ILE A 17 -22.24 10.72 -16.85
CA ILE A 17 -21.37 9.62 -16.47
C ILE A 17 -20.48 10.15 -15.34
N GLY A 18 -21.11 10.38 -14.19
CA GLY A 18 -20.41 10.37 -12.91
C GLY A 18 -20.09 8.92 -12.58
N CYS A 19 -19.00 8.39 -13.15
CA CYS A 19 -18.42 7.14 -12.66
C CYS A 19 -17.68 7.49 -11.38
N GLY A 20 -18.42 7.44 -10.27
CA GLY A 20 -17.86 7.56 -8.94
C GLY A 20 -16.78 6.50 -8.75
N SER A 21 -15.58 6.94 -8.40
CA SER A 21 -14.66 6.12 -7.64
C SER A 21 -15.20 6.03 -6.21
N PRO A 22 -15.68 4.86 -5.77
CA PRO A 22 -15.39 4.49 -4.40
C PRO A 22 -15.07 3.01 -4.31
N SER A 23 -13.79 2.69 -4.25
CA SER A 23 -13.23 2.13 -3.04
C SER A 23 -11.79 1.83 -3.37
N SER A 24 -10.89 2.62 -2.79
CA SER A 24 -9.57 2.13 -2.46
C SER A 24 -9.78 0.76 -1.82
N GLY A 25 -9.44 -0.30 -2.56
CA GLY A 25 -9.32 -1.61 -1.97
C GLY A 25 -8.21 -1.48 -0.96
N SER A 26 -8.58 -1.21 0.30
CA SER A 26 -7.70 -1.52 1.41
C SER A 26 -7.55 -3.02 1.34
N ALA A 27 -6.54 -3.48 0.60
CA ALA A 27 -5.96 -4.78 0.80
C ALA A 27 -5.84 -4.94 2.32
N PRO A 28 -6.28 -6.07 2.90
CA PRO A 28 -6.25 -6.26 4.35
C PRO A 28 -4.85 -5.89 4.82
N LYS A 29 -4.73 -4.77 5.56
CA LYS A 29 -3.42 -4.24 5.96
C LYS A 29 -2.75 -5.38 6.74
N PRO A 30 -1.63 -5.91 6.24
CA PRO A 30 -1.13 -7.17 6.75
C PRO A 30 -0.75 -6.94 8.20
N ALA A 31 -1.19 -7.84 9.09
CA ALA A 31 -1.20 -7.58 10.53
C ALA A 31 0.17 -7.08 10.99
N ALA A 32 0.17 -5.89 11.61
CA ALA A 32 1.36 -5.16 12.02
C ALA A 32 2.31 -6.08 12.81
N LEU A 33 3.54 -6.21 12.32
CA LEU A 33 4.59 -6.98 12.97
C LEU A 33 5.51 -6.01 13.71
N THR A 34 5.75 -6.23 15.00
CA THR A 34 6.71 -5.40 15.74
C THR A 34 8.14 -5.84 15.45
N VAL A 35 9.11 -4.94 15.64
CA VAL A 35 10.54 -5.27 15.53
C VAL A 35 10.93 -6.38 16.50
N ASN A 36 10.30 -6.46 17.68
CA ASN A 36 10.61 -7.48 18.68
C ASN A 36 10.13 -8.87 18.22
N ASP A 37 8.91 -8.96 17.72
CA ASP A 37 8.37 -10.20 17.12
C ASP A 37 9.19 -10.63 15.91
N TRP A 38 9.53 -9.68 15.03
CA TRP A 38 10.38 -9.93 13.86
C TRP A 38 11.76 -10.51 14.24
N LYS A 39 12.36 -10.07 15.35
CA LYS A 39 13.65 -10.60 15.83
C LYS A 39 13.54 -12.04 16.33
N ALA A 40 12.37 -12.45 16.81
CA ALA A 40 12.09 -13.81 17.28
C ALA A 40 11.71 -14.78 16.15
N MET A 41 11.43 -14.27 14.94
CA MET A 41 11.10 -15.11 13.79
C MET A 41 12.30 -15.94 13.30
N PRO A 42 12.05 -17.14 12.74
CA PRO A 42 13.10 -17.93 12.12
C PRO A 42 13.69 -17.18 10.91
N PRO A 43 15.01 -17.27 10.68
CA PRO A 43 15.71 -16.46 9.68
C PRO A 43 15.20 -16.68 8.25
N ASP A 44 14.69 -17.88 7.91
CA ASP A 44 14.06 -18.14 6.62
C ASP A 44 12.78 -17.31 6.38
N GLN A 45 12.01 -17.00 7.41
CA GLN A 45 10.78 -16.21 7.29
C GLN A 45 10.96 -14.73 7.63
N LYS A 46 11.99 -14.42 8.42
CA LYS A 46 12.30 -13.07 8.90
C LYS A 46 12.59 -12.07 7.77
N TYR A 47 13.16 -12.55 6.67
CA TYR A 47 13.58 -11.69 5.55
C TYR A 47 12.71 -11.82 4.30
N THR A 48 11.56 -12.48 4.39
CA THR A 48 10.62 -12.57 3.27
C THR A 48 9.99 -11.20 2.99
N PRO A 49 9.61 -10.92 1.74
CA PRO A 49 8.97 -9.65 1.40
C PRO A 49 7.71 -9.40 2.25
N GLU A 50 6.87 -10.44 2.44
CA GLU A 50 5.64 -10.35 3.24
C GLU A 50 5.92 -9.94 4.71
N THR A 51 6.92 -10.55 5.35
CA THR A 51 7.30 -10.22 6.73
C THR A 51 7.81 -8.78 6.84
N LEU A 52 8.60 -8.32 5.86
CA LEU A 52 9.13 -6.97 5.82
C LEU A 52 8.02 -5.94 5.58
N GLU A 53 7.02 -6.25 4.74
CA GLU A 53 5.84 -5.41 4.54
C GLU A 53 4.99 -5.28 5.81
N ARG A 54 4.82 -6.38 6.56
CA ARG A 54 4.15 -6.37 7.88
C ARG A 54 4.91 -5.54 8.91
N LEU A 55 6.24 -5.59 8.85
CA LEU A 55 7.11 -4.80 9.72
C LEU A 55 6.99 -3.30 9.39
N LYS A 56 7.01 -2.93 8.11
CA LYS A 56 6.76 -1.56 7.65
C LYS A 56 5.37 -1.07 8.07
N SER A 57 4.38 -1.93 7.96
CA SER A 57 3.00 -1.63 8.38
C SER A 57 2.86 -1.47 9.91
N GLY A 58 3.80 -1.98 10.70
CA GLY A 58 3.78 -1.91 12.15
C GLY A 58 4.50 -0.71 12.76
N ASP A 59 5.34 -0.02 12.00
CA ASP A 59 6.07 1.16 12.46
C ASP A 59 6.04 2.26 11.40
N PRO A 60 5.42 3.43 11.67
CA PRO A 60 5.28 4.49 10.68
C PRO A 60 6.61 5.09 10.23
N SER A 61 7.67 4.96 11.05
CA SER A 61 9.01 5.42 10.67
C SER A 61 9.57 4.57 9.52
N LEU A 62 9.15 3.30 9.42
CA LEU A 62 9.55 2.36 8.38
C LEU A 62 8.71 2.47 7.09
N GLU A 63 7.61 3.21 7.11
CA GLU A 63 6.82 3.49 5.90
C GLU A 63 7.58 4.43 4.94
N THR A 64 8.41 5.32 5.48
CA THR A 64 9.26 6.23 4.69
C THR A 64 10.47 5.52 4.09
N ALA A 65 10.90 5.93 2.89
CA ALA A 65 12.06 5.34 2.23
C ALA A 65 13.35 5.53 3.06
N GLU A 66 13.54 6.71 3.64
CA GLU A 66 14.72 7.04 4.46
C GLU A 66 14.74 6.22 5.76
N GLY A 67 13.63 6.16 6.49
CA GLY A 67 13.54 5.38 7.71
C GLY A 67 13.66 3.88 7.46
N TRP A 68 13.12 3.39 6.35
CA TRP A 68 13.32 2.01 5.90
C TRP A 68 14.77 1.70 5.58
N GLU A 69 15.46 2.59 4.85
CA GLU A 69 16.88 2.40 4.52
C GLU A 69 17.75 2.42 5.78
N ALA A 70 17.51 3.36 6.69
CA ALA A 70 18.22 3.44 7.97
C ALA A 70 18.00 2.18 8.81
N PHE A 71 16.77 1.68 8.87
CA PHE A 71 16.44 0.43 9.56
C PHE A 71 17.11 -0.78 8.90
N GLN A 72 17.15 -0.84 7.57
CA GLN A 72 17.86 -1.91 6.88
C GLN A 72 19.34 -1.90 7.23
N LYS A 73 20.00 -0.74 7.15
CA LYS A 73 21.43 -0.58 7.42
C LYS A 73 21.79 -0.89 8.88
N ASN A 74 21.01 -0.40 9.83
CA ASN A 74 21.34 -0.49 11.25
C ASN A 74 20.76 -1.72 11.95
N VAL A 75 19.71 -2.35 11.40
CA VAL A 75 19.01 -3.47 12.05
C VAL A 75 18.99 -4.71 11.17
N VAL A 76 18.46 -4.62 9.94
CA VAL A 76 18.24 -5.81 9.09
C VAL A 76 19.54 -6.44 8.63
N ILE A 77 20.47 -5.64 8.11
CA ILE A 77 21.77 -6.10 7.61
C ILE A 77 22.61 -6.73 8.73
N PRO A 78 22.85 -6.09 9.90
CA PRO A 78 23.62 -6.73 10.96
C PRO A 78 22.92 -7.96 11.54
N ALA A 79 21.59 -7.95 11.67
CA ALA A 79 20.83 -9.14 12.06
C ALA A 79 21.04 -10.27 11.04
N ARG A 80 20.92 -9.98 9.74
CA ARG A 80 21.08 -10.98 8.66
C ARG A 80 22.49 -11.56 8.64
N ARG A 81 23.52 -10.75 8.88
CA ARG A 81 24.90 -11.23 9.00
C ARG A 81 25.10 -12.16 10.20
N LYS A 82 24.39 -11.91 11.30
CA LYS A 82 24.40 -12.79 12.49
C LYS A 82 23.64 -14.08 12.23
N ASP A 83 22.48 -14.01 11.58
CA ASP A 83 21.63 -15.15 11.24
C ASP A 83 22.26 -16.03 10.12
N PHE A 84 22.99 -15.43 9.18
CA PHE A 84 23.67 -16.11 8.06
C PHE A 84 25.16 -15.77 8.01
N PRO A 85 25.99 -16.33 8.90
CA PRO A 85 27.41 -15.99 8.99
C PRO A 85 28.25 -16.43 7.78
N ASN A 86 27.75 -17.38 6.96
CA ASN A 86 28.52 -18.04 5.91
C ASN A 86 28.01 -17.78 4.47
N LYS A 87 27.07 -16.85 4.25
CA LYS A 87 26.70 -16.41 2.90
C LYS A 87 27.65 -15.28 2.46
N ARG A 88 28.83 -15.66 1.98
CA ARG A 88 29.69 -14.79 1.16
C ARG A 88 29.36 -14.96 -0.31
#